data_AF-U3JDH0-F1
#
_entry.id   AF-U3JDH0-F1
#
_cell.length_a   1.000
_cell.length_b   1.000
_cell.length_c   1.000
_cell.angle_alpha   90.00
_cell.angle_beta   90.00
_cell.angle_gamma   90.00
#
_symmetry.space_group_name_H-M   'P 1'
#
loop_
_entity.id
_entity.type
_entity.pdbx_description
1 polymer ?
#
loop_
_entity_poly.entity_id
_entity_poly.type
_entity_poly.pdbx_seq_one_letter_code
_entity_poly.pdbx_strand_id
1 'polypeptide(L)'
;LPQVLPLLRALGATGLLLEYEDTFPYTGPLELLQAPHAYSPAELRALLSRARALGLDVVPLVQSFGHMEFVLKHREFAHLREVKELPNALNPHKEESLALVKAMIDQVMALHEDLQWFHIGCDEVYYLGEGEESKQWLQQQDNTPEKLCLSHIKAVATCLASSYPMVTPIVWDDMLRGMSEETLAESGVPQLVQPMIWDYAADIDVEGKVQLLEKYRRCGFSKVWFASAFKGATGVNQSLTLIGHHLRNQLEWLQVASRSPGGALEGIALTGWQRYDHFSVLCELLPVAIPSLAVCLQTLKNGGYSEKVKENVENLLGMSNLEVDTFMSTSLGTFPGSHILTLVTEVSFYLKSSVDELLERNRYVTGWFSPYHRKRKIIHPIIIHHFQPDAVSLLCKWNAVLHDLQAAMEQVFHRCAVEEWMEENVYPSLQKLQQVVDDLDEAIEAQN
;
A
#
# COMPACT_ATOMS: atom_id res chain seq x y z
N LEU A 1 0.89 14.23 -4.14
CA LEU A 1 1.71 14.29 -2.90
C LEU A 1 2.04 15.70 -2.39
N PRO A 2 2.54 16.67 -3.19
CA PRO A 2 3.00 17.98 -2.67
C PRO A 2 1.97 18.78 -1.86
N GLN A 3 0.68 18.65 -2.20
CA GLN A 3 -0.43 19.32 -1.49
C GLN A 3 -0.66 18.77 -0.07
N VAL A 4 -0.30 17.51 0.19
CA VAL A 4 -0.55 16.84 1.47
C VAL A 4 0.63 17.01 2.44
N LEU A 5 1.85 17.28 1.95
CA LEU A 5 3.04 17.42 2.80
C LEU A 5 2.90 18.43 3.97
N PRO A 6 2.29 19.62 3.79
CA PRO A 6 2.06 20.54 4.91
C PRO A 6 1.15 19.94 5.99
N LEU A 7 0.13 19.18 5.59
CA LEU A 7 -0.75 18.48 6.51
C LEU A 7 0.00 17.38 7.27
N LEU A 8 0.84 16.59 6.60
CA LEU A 8 1.67 15.56 7.27
C LEU A 8 2.56 16.17 8.35
N ARG A 9 3.20 17.31 8.03
CA ARG A 9 4.03 18.04 8.99
C ARG A 9 3.22 18.55 10.18
N ALA A 10 2.03 19.13 9.94
CA ALA A 10 1.13 19.59 11.00
C ALA A 10 0.66 18.44 11.91
N LEU A 11 0.41 17.27 11.31
CA LEU A 11 0.05 16.04 12.02
C LEU A 11 1.21 15.44 12.84
N GLY A 12 2.45 15.90 12.62
CA GLY A 12 3.60 15.50 13.42
C GLY A 12 4.62 14.62 12.71
N ALA A 13 4.50 14.40 11.40
CA ALA A 13 5.52 13.68 10.64
C ALA A 13 6.87 14.42 10.68
N THR A 14 7.95 13.63 10.79
CA THR A 14 9.34 14.09 10.77
C THR A 14 10.05 13.73 9.48
N GLY A 15 9.52 12.78 8.71
CA GLY A 15 10.09 12.38 7.43
C GLY A 15 9.10 11.61 6.56
N LEU A 16 9.59 11.18 5.40
CA LEU A 16 8.89 10.43 4.37
C LEU A 16 9.72 9.20 4.00
N LEU A 17 9.13 8.02 4.14
CA LEU A 17 9.62 6.81 3.48
C LEU A 17 9.01 6.77 2.07
N LEU A 18 9.83 6.80 1.02
CA LEU A 18 9.38 6.83 -0.37
C LEU A 18 9.87 5.60 -1.11
N GLU A 19 8.95 4.68 -1.42
CA GLU A 19 9.22 3.51 -2.22
C GLU A 19 9.17 3.79 -3.72
N TYR A 20 10.21 3.37 -4.41
CA TYR A 20 10.40 3.54 -5.84
C TYR A 20 10.40 2.18 -6.55
N GLU A 21 9.37 1.97 -7.35
CA GLU A 21 9.29 0.91 -8.36
C GLU A 21 9.33 1.55 -9.76
N ASP A 22 8.38 1.22 -10.63
CA ASP A 22 8.27 1.75 -11.99
C ASP A 22 7.86 3.23 -12.08
N THR A 23 7.53 3.88 -10.96
CA THR A 23 7.23 5.32 -10.91
C THR A 23 8.48 6.21 -10.87
N PHE A 24 9.68 5.64 -10.68
CA PHE A 24 10.93 6.39 -10.69
C PHE A 24 11.44 6.64 -12.11
N PRO A 25 12.01 7.84 -12.43
CA PRO A 25 12.56 8.16 -13.75
C PRO A 25 13.89 7.45 -14.03
N TYR A 26 13.85 6.14 -14.20
CA TYR A 26 15.01 5.38 -14.63
C TYR A 26 15.46 5.83 -16.02
N THR A 27 16.77 5.76 -16.26
CA THR A 27 17.39 6.19 -17.53
C THR A 27 18.33 5.12 -18.08
N GLY A 28 18.67 5.24 -19.37
CA GLY A 28 19.59 4.34 -20.03
C GLY A 28 19.03 2.91 -20.11
N PRO A 29 19.81 1.87 -19.78
CA PRO A 29 19.32 0.48 -19.84
C PRO A 29 18.11 0.18 -18.95
N LEU A 30 17.85 1.03 -17.94
CA LEU A 30 16.73 0.89 -17.01
C LEU A 30 15.50 1.70 -17.44
N GLU A 31 15.57 2.46 -18.53
CA GLU A 31 14.47 3.31 -19.00
C GLU A 31 13.18 2.52 -19.24
N LEU A 32 13.31 1.26 -19.68
CA LEU A 32 12.18 0.34 -19.94
C LEU A 32 11.37 -0.02 -18.69
N LEU A 33 11.94 0.18 -17.49
CA LEU A 33 11.28 -0.09 -16.21
C LEU A 33 10.20 0.95 -15.89
N GLN A 34 10.24 2.12 -16.52
CA GLN A 34 9.31 3.20 -16.22
C GLN A 34 7.88 2.86 -16.61
N ALA A 35 6.95 3.12 -15.69
CA ALA A 35 5.56 3.28 -16.02
C ALA A 35 5.40 4.51 -16.95
N PRO A 36 4.38 4.54 -17.83
CA PRO A 36 4.11 5.70 -18.69
C PRO A 36 3.90 7.02 -17.94
N HIS A 37 3.63 6.95 -16.63
CA HIS A 37 3.37 8.06 -15.73
C HIS A 37 4.43 8.16 -14.61
N ALA A 38 5.62 7.62 -14.82
CA ALA A 38 6.76 7.84 -13.93
C ALA A 38 7.03 9.33 -13.73
N TYR A 39 7.52 9.71 -12.54
CA TYR A 39 7.92 11.10 -12.27
C TYR A 39 8.94 11.55 -13.29
N SER A 40 8.85 12.77 -13.78
CA SER A 40 10.02 13.40 -14.39
C SER A 40 11.08 13.75 -13.32
N PRO A 41 12.37 13.83 -13.68
CA PRO A 41 13.40 14.30 -12.76
C PRO A 41 13.15 15.70 -12.19
N ALA A 42 12.37 16.54 -12.87
CA ALA A 42 12.00 17.87 -12.39
C ALA A 42 10.90 17.80 -11.32
N GLU A 43 9.87 16.97 -11.53
CA GLU A 43 8.80 16.76 -10.56
C GLU A 43 9.33 16.14 -9.27
N LEU A 44 10.19 15.13 -9.38
CA LEU A 44 10.78 14.49 -8.21
C LEU A 44 11.65 15.48 -7.42
N ARG A 45 12.51 16.27 -8.09
CA ARG A 45 13.29 17.31 -7.40
C ARG A 45 12.41 18.36 -6.74
N ALA A 46 11.30 18.76 -7.35
CA ALA A 46 10.36 19.69 -6.75
C ALA A 46 9.70 19.11 -5.49
N LEU A 47 9.32 17.83 -5.51
CA LEU A 47 8.80 17.10 -4.35
C LEU A 47 9.83 17.07 -3.21
N LEU A 48 11.06 16.66 -3.50
CA LEU A 48 12.14 16.55 -2.51
C LEU A 48 12.51 17.92 -1.93
N SER A 49 12.59 18.96 -2.76
CA SER A 49 12.80 20.35 -2.33
C SER A 49 11.69 20.82 -1.39
N ARG A 50 10.43 20.48 -1.69
CA ARG A 50 9.29 20.82 -0.84
C ARG A 50 9.34 20.09 0.51
N ALA A 51 9.70 18.81 0.52
CA ALA A 51 9.89 18.04 1.76
C ALA A 51 10.99 18.67 2.64
N ARG A 52 12.15 18.98 2.05
CA ARG A 52 13.27 19.67 2.72
C ARG A 52 12.84 21.02 3.30
N ALA A 53 12.09 21.83 2.55
CA ALA A 53 11.60 23.13 3.01
C ALA A 53 10.61 23.03 4.20
N LEU A 54 9.96 21.89 4.37
CA LEU A 54 9.08 21.59 5.51
C LEU A 54 9.81 20.93 6.69
N GLY A 55 11.11 20.66 6.54
CA GLY A 55 11.91 19.92 7.53
C GLY A 55 11.48 18.46 7.65
N LEU A 56 11.09 17.83 6.53
CA LEU A 56 10.81 16.40 6.44
C LEU A 56 12.02 15.70 5.82
N ASP A 57 12.65 14.80 6.58
CA ASP A 57 13.70 13.93 6.07
C ASP A 57 13.12 12.93 5.06
N VAL A 58 13.88 12.54 4.03
CA VAL A 58 13.42 11.56 3.04
C VAL A 58 14.30 10.33 3.11
N VAL A 59 13.66 9.16 3.24
CA VAL A 59 14.31 7.85 3.15
C VAL A 59 13.79 7.19 1.88
N PRO A 60 14.59 7.12 0.79
CA PRO A 60 14.21 6.34 -0.38
C PRO A 60 14.24 4.84 -0.06
N LEU A 61 13.30 4.10 -0.64
CA LEU A 61 13.22 2.64 -0.60
C LEU A 61 13.24 2.11 -2.02
N VAL A 62 14.13 1.15 -2.28
CA VAL A 62 14.16 0.39 -3.55
C VAL A 62 14.11 -1.09 -3.25
N GLN A 63 13.30 -1.82 -4.01
CA GLN A 63 13.28 -3.28 -3.94
C GLN A 63 14.54 -3.86 -4.58
N SER A 64 15.19 -4.77 -3.85
CA SER A 64 16.47 -5.34 -4.29
C SER A 64 16.58 -6.86 -4.18
N PHE A 65 15.50 -7.54 -3.80
CA PHE A 65 15.50 -9.00 -3.74
C PHE A 65 14.13 -9.60 -4.06
N GLY A 66 13.15 -9.46 -3.16
CA GLY A 66 11.72 -9.68 -3.43
C GLY A 66 11.07 -8.43 -4.01
N HIS A 67 9.77 -8.50 -4.32
CA HIS A 67 9.00 -7.43 -4.97
C HIS A 67 9.65 -6.88 -6.25
N MET A 68 10.32 -7.76 -7.01
CA MET A 68 11.04 -7.41 -8.23
C MET A 68 10.19 -7.55 -9.50
N GLU A 69 8.87 -7.75 -9.38
CA GLU A 69 7.96 -8.00 -10.50
C GLU A 69 8.00 -6.87 -11.53
N PHE A 70 8.09 -5.61 -11.07
CA PHE A 70 8.18 -4.45 -11.96
C PHE A 70 9.40 -4.49 -12.88
N VAL A 71 10.47 -5.19 -12.47
CA VAL A 71 11.70 -5.40 -13.25
C VAL A 71 11.63 -6.71 -14.02
N LEU A 72 11.38 -7.80 -13.32
CA LEU A 72 11.53 -9.15 -13.86
C LEU A 72 10.37 -9.57 -14.74
N LYS A 73 9.27 -8.80 -14.83
CA LYS A 73 8.24 -8.97 -15.88
C LYS A 73 8.79 -8.75 -17.29
N HIS A 74 9.84 -7.94 -17.42
CA HIS A 74 10.45 -7.62 -18.71
C HIS A 74 11.34 -8.76 -19.22
N ARG A 75 11.29 -9.01 -20.53
CA ARG A 75 12.01 -10.13 -21.18
C ARG A 75 13.52 -9.98 -21.01
N GLU A 76 14.01 -8.75 -21.02
CA GLU A 76 15.39 -8.34 -20.86
C GLU A 76 15.98 -8.84 -19.54
N PHE A 77 15.18 -8.82 -18.46
CA PHE A 77 15.61 -9.18 -17.11
C PHE A 77 15.07 -10.54 -16.65
N ALA A 78 14.21 -11.20 -17.42
CA ALA A 78 13.59 -12.48 -17.04
C ALA A 78 14.62 -13.60 -16.75
N HIS A 79 15.82 -13.53 -17.32
CA HIS A 79 16.90 -14.47 -17.04
C HIS A 79 17.53 -14.31 -15.65
N LEU A 80 17.22 -13.23 -14.92
CA LEU A 80 17.70 -12.94 -13.56
C LEU A 80 16.74 -13.42 -12.46
N ARG A 81 15.64 -14.07 -12.82
CA ARG A 81 14.67 -14.60 -11.84
C ARG A 81 15.26 -15.77 -11.06
N GLU A 82 14.98 -15.82 -9.75
CA GLU A 82 15.28 -16.97 -8.88
C GLU A 82 14.58 -18.23 -9.39
N VAL A 83 13.26 -18.14 -9.55
CA VAL A 83 12.44 -19.18 -10.19
C VAL A 83 12.03 -18.68 -11.56
N LYS A 84 12.37 -19.41 -12.62
CA LYS A 84 12.19 -18.98 -14.02
C LYS A 84 10.78 -18.49 -14.33
N GLU A 85 9.77 -19.16 -13.80
CA GLU A 85 8.35 -18.88 -14.03
C GLU A 85 7.84 -17.67 -13.23
N LEU A 86 8.53 -17.27 -12.15
CA LEU A 86 8.06 -16.29 -11.20
C LEU A 86 8.88 -14.99 -11.27
N PRO A 87 8.27 -13.84 -11.56
CA PRO A 87 8.97 -12.56 -11.65
C PRO A 87 9.18 -11.88 -10.28
N ASN A 88 8.90 -12.53 -9.16
CA ASN A 88 8.87 -11.88 -7.85
C ASN A 88 10.25 -11.67 -7.22
N ALA A 89 11.22 -12.55 -7.51
CA ALA A 89 12.51 -12.56 -6.83
C ALA A 89 13.72 -12.66 -7.77
N LEU A 90 14.78 -11.92 -7.44
CA LEU A 90 16.08 -12.00 -8.10
C LEU A 90 16.83 -13.29 -7.71
N ASN A 91 17.53 -13.89 -8.67
CA ASN A 91 18.50 -14.94 -8.43
C ASN A 91 19.79 -14.31 -7.87
N PRO A 92 20.19 -14.64 -6.63
CA PRO A 92 21.35 -14.04 -5.98
C PRO A 92 22.69 -14.62 -6.45
N HIS A 93 22.71 -15.68 -7.27
CA HIS A 93 23.92 -16.29 -7.81
C HIS A 93 24.47 -15.58 -9.05
N LYS A 94 23.67 -14.72 -9.69
CA LYS A 94 24.07 -14.01 -10.90
C LYS A 94 24.69 -12.66 -10.57
N GLU A 95 25.90 -12.43 -11.07
CA GLU A 95 26.59 -11.14 -10.88
C GLU A 95 25.79 -9.98 -11.47
N GLU A 96 25.07 -10.24 -12.57
CA GLU A 96 24.17 -9.28 -13.21
C GLU A 96 23.01 -8.85 -12.31
N SER A 97 22.54 -9.70 -11.38
CA SER A 97 21.50 -9.34 -10.41
C SER A 97 21.99 -8.23 -9.47
N LEU A 98 23.19 -8.39 -8.92
CA LEU A 98 23.79 -7.37 -8.05
C LEU A 98 24.13 -6.09 -8.83
N ALA A 99 24.61 -6.22 -10.07
CA ALA A 99 24.89 -5.08 -10.94
C ALA A 99 23.61 -4.27 -11.27
N LEU A 100 22.50 -4.97 -11.52
CA LEU A 100 21.19 -4.36 -11.75
C LEU A 100 20.69 -3.59 -10.52
N VAL A 101 20.72 -4.24 -9.35
CA VAL A 101 20.36 -3.60 -8.06
C VAL A 101 21.22 -2.36 -7.82
N LYS A 102 22.55 -2.47 -8.00
CA LYS A 102 23.45 -1.33 -7.86
C LYS A 102 23.07 -0.19 -8.80
N ALA A 103 22.76 -0.49 -10.06
CA ALA A 103 22.38 0.52 -11.03
C ALA A 103 21.07 1.24 -10.64
N MET A 104 20.08 0.52 -10.09
CA MET A 104 18.86 1.13 -9.58
C MET A 104 19.15 2.06 -8.39
N ILE A 105 19.91 1.57 -7.40
CA ILE A 105 20.32 2.34 -6.21
C ILE A 105 21.07 3.60 -6.65
N ASP A 106 22.06 3.49 -7.54
CA ASP A 106 22.86 4.64 -7.99
C ASP A 106 22.00 5.72 -8.66
N GLN A 107 20.99 5.34 -9.46
CA GLN A 107 20.09 6.32 -10.07
C GLN A 107 19.19 7.02 -9.03
N VAL A 108 18.67 6.29 -8.04
CA VAL A 108 17.88 6.88 -6.95
C VAL A 108 18.74 7.81 -6.11
N MET A 109 19.95 7.38 -5.73
CA MET A 109 20.93 8.19 -5.01
C MET A 109 21.29 9.48 -5.76
N ALA A 110 21.41 9.43 -7.09
CA ALA A 110 21.72 10.61 -7.89
C ALA A 110 20.63 11.71 -7.85
N LEU A 111 19.40 11.38 -7.47
CA LEU A 111 18.31 12.36 -7.30
C LEU A 111 18.05 12.75 -5.84
N HIS A 112 18.71 12.11 -4.87
CA HIS A 112 18.54 12.37 -3.44
C HIS A 112 19.87 12.86 -2.83
N GLU A 113 19.91 14.15 -2.49
CA GLU A 113 21.07 14.76 -1.82
C GLU A 113 20.99 14.57 -0.30
N ASP A 114 22.14 14.46 0.36
CA ASP A 114 22.30 14.49 1.83
C ASP A 114 21.50 13.44 2.61
N LEU A 115 21.37 12.23 2.06
CA LEU A 115 20.70 11.12 2.73
C LEU A 115 21.46 10.62 3.97
N GLN A 116 20.70 10.33 5.04
CA GLN A 116 21.20 9.62 6.22
C GLN A 116 20.90 8.12 6.14
N TRP A 117 19.78 7.76 5.53
CA TRP A 117 19.32 6.39 5.40
C TRP A 117 18.86 6.08 3.98
N PHE A 118 18.98 4.81 3.60
CA PHE A 118 18.44 4.27 2.36
C PHE A 118 17.91 2.86 2.64
N HIS A 119 16.65 2.61 2.27
CA HIS A 119 16.01 1.33 2.51
C HIS A 119 16.19 0.41 1.29
N ILE A 120 16.83 -0.74 1.48
CA ILE A 120 17.18 -1.68 0.39
C ILE A 120 16.10 -2.73 0.13
N GLY A 121 14.98 -2.69 0.87
CA GLY A 121 13.88 -3.64 0.73
C GLY A 121 14.25 -5.01 1.29
N CYS A 122 14.29 -6.01 0.41
CA CYS A 122 14.66 -7.41 0.69
C CYS A 122 13.64 -8.23 1.50
N ASP A 123 12.36 -7.86 1.42
CA ASP A 123 11.24 -8.57 2.02
C ASP A 123 10.67 -9.68 1.13
N GLU A 124 9.92 -10.59 1.75
CA GLU A 124 8.94 -11.49 1.11
C GLU A 124 9.50 -12.37 -0.03
N VAL A 125 10.74 -12.86 0.12
CA VAL A 125 11.40 -13.73 -0.88
C VAL A 125 10.95 -15.19 -0.75
N TYR A 126 9.65 -15.44 -0.88
CA TYR A 126 8.99 -16.71 -0.52
C TYR A 126 9.53 -17.97 -1.21
N TYR A 127 10.09 -17.84 -2.41
CA TYR A 127 10.58 -18.96 -3.23
C TYR A 127 12.12 -19.04 -3.29
N LEU A 128 12.81 -18.37 -2.37
CA LEU A 128 14.28 -18.42 -2.32
C LEU A 128 14.77 -19.86 -2.10
N GLY A 129 15.72 -20.31 -2.93
CA GLY A 129 16.26 -21.66 -2.85
C GLY A 129 15.58 -22.64 -3.81
N GLU A 130 14.49 -22.23 -4.48
CA GLU A 130 13.75 -23.08 -5.41
C GLU A 130 14.26 -23.00 -6.86
N GLY A 131 15.12 -22.02 -7.17
CA GLY A 131 15.80 -21.91 -8.46
C GLY A 131 16.77 -23.06 -8.74
N GLU A 132 17.06 -23.35 -10.00
CA GLU A 132 17.98 -24.45 -10.37
C GLU A 132 19.40 -24.24 -9.79
N GLU A 133 19.94 -23.04 -9.89
CA GLU A 133 21.27 -22.69 -9.36
C GLU A 133 21.28 -22.75 -7.82
N SER A 134 20.25 -22.19 -7.17
CA SER A 134 20.09 -22.22 -5.72
C SER A 134 19.93 -23.64 -5.19
N LYS A 135 19.15 -24.49 -5.87
CA LYS A 135 19.02 -25.93 -5.53
C LYS A 135 20.36 -26.66 -5.61
N GLN A 136 21.20 -26.36 -6.61
CA GLN A 136 22.54 -26.94 -6.72
C GLN A 136 23.47 -26.43 -5.63
N TRP A 137 23.40 -25.14 -5.30
CA TRP A 137 24.19 -24.54 -4.22
C TRP A 137 23.81 -25.11 -2.85
N LEU A 138 22.52 -25.31 -2.58
CA LEU A 138 21.99 -25.91 -1.34
C LEU A 138 22.34 -27.39 -1.15
N GLN A 139 22.77 -28.10 -2.21
CA GLN A 139 23.26 -29.48 -2.08
C GLN A 139 24.67 -29.57 -1.47
N GLN A 140 25.40 -28.46 -1.42
CA GLN A 140 26.73 -28.41 -0.84
C GLN A 140 26.63 -28.34 0.70
N GLN A 141 27.63 -28.92 1.38
CA GLN A 141 27.62 -28.99 2.85
C GLN A 141 27.59 -27.59 3.47
N ASP A 142 26.82 -27.43 4.55
CA ASP A 142 26.64 -26.21 5.33
C ASP A 142 25.89 -25.04 4.67
N ASN A 143 25.43 -25.18 3.43
CA ASN A 143 24.61 -24.17 2.77
C ASN A 143 23.15 -24.27 3.18
N THR A 144 22.52 -23.11 3.44
CA THR A 144 21.11 -23.03 3.82
C THR A 144 20.45 -21.82 3.16
N PRO A 145 19.11 -21.81 2.98
CA PRO A 145 18.40 -20.64 2.43
C PRO A 145 18.64 -19.35 3.23
N GLU A 146 18.81 -19.46 4.56
CA GLU A 146 19.14 -18.33 5.42
C GLU A 146 20.51 -17.73 5.07
N LYS A 147 21.52 -18.58 4.87
CA LYS A 147 22.85 -18.12 4.44
C LYS A 147 22.81 -17.48 3.04
N LEU A 148 22.00 -18.02 2.13
CA LEU A 148 21.81 -17.45 0.80
C LEU A 148 21.19 -16.04 0.89
N CYS A 149 20.14 -15.89 1.69
CA CYS A 149 19.48 -14.62 1.95
C CYS A 149 20.44 -13.58 2.53
N LEU A 150 21.17 -13.95 3.59
CA LEU A 150 22.14 -13.08 4.24
C LEU A 150 23.31 -12.70 3.33
N SER A 151 23.75 -13.62 2.46
CA SER A 151 24.78 -13.33 1.46
C SER A 151 24.35 -12.22 0.50
N HIS A 152 23.11 -12.29 0.00
CA HIS A 152 22.57 -11.27 -0.90
C HIS A 152 22.39 -9.92 -0.20
N ILE A 153 21.75 -9.89 0.98
CA ILE A 153 21.58 -8.67 1.78
C ILE A 153 22.94 -8.02 2.07
N LYS A 154 23.94 -8.83 2.46
CA LYS A 154 25.30 -8.35 2.71
C LYS A 154 25.94 -7.76 1.46
N ALA A 155 25.78 -8.39 0.30
CA ALA A 155 26.35 -7.90 -0.95
C ALA A 155 25.77 -6.53 -1.34
N VAL A 156 24.44 -6.38 -1.28
CA VAL A 156 23.76 -5.11 -1.56
C VAL A 156 24.16 -4.02 -0.56
N ALA A 157 24.12 -4.32 0.75
CA ALA A 157 24.48 -3.38 1.80
C ALA A 157 25.96 -2.95 1.72
N THR A 158 26.87 -3.89 1.41
CA THR A 158 28.30 -3.58 1.22
C THR A 158 28.51 -2.67 0.02
N CYS A 159 27.77 -2.90 -1.07
CA CYS A 159 27.84 -2.08 -2.27
C CYS A 159 27.39 -0.63 -2.01
N LEU A 160 26.27 -0.46 -1.30
CA LEU A 160 25.74 0.82 -0.86
C LEU A 160 26.72 1.53 0.07
N ALA A 161 27.19 0.87 1.13
CA ALA A 161 28.13 1.45 2.10
C ALA A 161 29.48 1.83 1.47
N SER A 162 29.94 1.07 0.47
CA SER A 162 31.20 1.38 -0.23
C SER A 162 31.07 2.61 -1.13
N SER A 163 29.92 2.76 -1.79
CA SER A 163 29.67 3.86 -2.74
C SER A 163 29.21 5.14 -2.01
N TYR A 164 28.52 4.99 -0.88
CA TYR A 164 27.91 6.07 -0.11
C TYR A 164 28.15 5.88 1.40
N PRO A 165 29.38 6.10 1.91
CA PRO A 165 29.78 5.73 3.29
C PRO A 165 29.01 6.43 4.42
N MET A 166 28.30 7.51 4.12
CA MET A 166 27.51 8.28 5.10
C MET A 166 26.04 7.85 5.17
N VAL A 167 25.62 6.95 4.29
CA VAL A 167 24.25 6.45 4.21
C VAL A 167 24.16 5.13 4.93
N THR A 168 23.26 5.03 5.90
CA THR A 168 23.01 3.79 6.64
C THR A 168 21.94 2.96 5.93
N PRO A 169 22.24 1.72 5.50
CA PRO A 169 21.25 0.83 4.91
C PRO A 169 20.18 0.40 5.93
N ILE A 170 18.93 0.40 5.50
CA ILE A 170 17.80 -0.18 6.23
C ILE A 170 17.26 -1.38 5.44
N VAL A 171 16.88 -2.46 6.11
CA VAL A 171 16.32 -3.67 5.49
C VAL A 171 15.03 -4.08 6.19
N TRP A 172 14.06 -4.64 5.47
CA TRP A 172 12.91 -5.27 6.12
C TRP A 172 13.35 -6.51 6.91
N ASP A 173 12.72 -6.75 8.06
CA ASP A 173 13.21 -7.75 9.01
C ASP A 173 12.64 -9.17 8.81
N ASP A 174 11.57 -9.34 8.04
CA ASP A 174 10.75 -10.55 7.97
C ASP A 174 11.58 -11.79 7.64
N MET A 175 12.46 -11.69 6.65
CA MET A 175 13.37 -12.76 6.26
C MET A 175 14.37 -13.15 7.38
N LEU A 176 14.62 -12.27 8.36
CA LEU A 176 15.60 -12.47 9.44
C LEU A 176 14.99 -13.10 10.71
N ARG A 177 13.66 -13.04 10.86
CA ARG A 177 12.96 -13.40 12.12
C ARG A 177 13.24 -14.83 12.56
N GLY A 178 13.21 -15.78 11.63
CA GLY A 178 13.38 -17.22 11.89
C GLY A 178 14.83 -17.69 12.06
N MET A 179 15.82 -16.86 11.69
CA MET A 179 17.23 -17.27 11.68
C MET A 179 17.81 -17.42 13.09
N SER A 180 18.79 -18.30 13.30
CA SER A 180 19.46 -18.40 14.62
C SER A 180 20.34 -17.18 14.91
N GLU A 181 20.57 -16.88 16.20
CA GLU A 181 21.46 -15.78 16.61
C GLU A 181 22.89 -15.96 16.08
N GLU A 182 23.40 -17.20 16.09
CA GLU A 182 24.71 -17.56 15.54
C GLU A 182 24.77 -17.23 14.03
N THR A 183 23.78 -17.68 13.25
CA THR A 183 23.73 -17.44 11.80
C THR A 183 23.71 -15.94 11.49
N LEU A 184 22.91 -15.16 12.22
CA LEU A 184 22.84 -13.71 12.05
C LEU A 184 24.16 -13.03 12.45
N ALA A 185 24.71 -13.36 13.61
CA ALA A 185 25.93 -12.75 14.12
C ALA A 185 27.15 -13.02 13.22
N GLU A 186 27.28 -14.25 12.70
CA GLU A 186 28.40 -14.64 11.83
C GLU A 186 28.30 -14.10 10.41
N SER A 187 27.09 -13.71 9.97
CA SER A 187 26.87 -13.24 8.60
C SER A 187 27.60 -11.92 8.27
N GLY A 188 27.83 -11.07 9.27
CA GLY A 188 28.32 -9.71 9.07
C GLY A 188 27.25 -8.69 8.64
N VAL A 189 25.98 -9.13 8.45
CA VAL A 189 24.84 -8.25 8.15
C VAL A 189 24.54 -7.28 9.31
N PRO A 190 24.59 -7.69 10.60
CA PRO A 190 24.23 -6.78 11.70
C PRO A 190 25.09 -5.52 11.81
N GLN A 191 26.32 -5.54 11.27
CA GLN A 191 27.23 -4.39 11.27
C GLN A 191 27.01 -3.46 10.08
N LEU A 192 26.24 -3.88 9.07
CA LEU A 192 26.04 -3.14 7.82
C LEU A 192 24.66 -2.50 7.72
N VAL A 193 23.63 -3.04 8.37
CA VAL A 193 22.23 -2.62 8.18
C VAL A 193 21.50 -2.39 9.50
N GLN A 194 20.41 -1.63 9.42
CA GLN A 194 19.42 -1.51 10.49
C GLN A 194 18.12 -2.23 10.07
N PRO A 195 17.58 -3.20 10.83
CA PRO A 195 16.34 -3.86 10.47
C PRO A 195 15.13 -2.97 10.79
N MET A 196 14.17 -2.92 9.88
CA MET A 196 12.85 -2.32 10.07
C MET A 196 11.82 -3.43 10.32
N ILE A 197 11.31 -3.47 11.55
CA ILE A 197 10.37 -4.48 12.02
C ILE A 197 8.96 -4.08 11.63
N TRP A 198 8.35 -4.81 10.70
CA TRP A 198 7.00 -4.50 10.22
C TRP A 198 5.95 -5.48 10.74
N ASP A 199 4.80 -4.96 11.19
CA ASP A 199 3.64 -5.77 11.55
C ASP A 199 2.39 -4.89 11.54
N TYR A 200 1.41 -5.30 10.76
CA TYR A 200 0.21 -4.53 10.45
C TYR A 200 -1.04 -5.08 11.13
N ALA A 201 -0.92 -6.18 11.90
CA ALA A 201 -2.06 -6.73 12.64
C ALA A 201 -2.54 -5.76 13.72
N ALA A 202 -3.85 -5.75 14.00
CA ALA A 202 -4.40 -4.91 15.06
C ALA A 202 -4.00 -5.38 16.47
N ASP A 203 -3.58 -6.63 16.59
CA ASP A 203 -3.26 -7.38 17.81
C ASP A 203 -1.87 -8.02 17.73
N ILE A 204 -0.85 -7.23 17.42
CA ILE A 204 0.53 -7.72 17.32
C ILE A 204 0.98 -8.39 18.64
N ASP A 205 1.80 -9.43 18.54
CA ASP A 205 2.41 -10.09 19.71
C ASP A 205 3.49 -9.19 20.34
N VAL A 206 3.07 -8.31 21.25
CA VAL A 206 3.96 -7.34 21.92
C VAL A 206 5.15 -8.01 22.58
N GLU A 207 4.93 -9.14 23.27
CA GLU A 207 6.00 -9.85 23.97
C GLU A 207 6.98 -10.48 22.99
N GLY A 208 6.48 -11.13 21.94
CA GLY A 208 7.29 -11.66 20.85
C GLY A 208 8.14 -10.58 20.17
N LYS A 209 7.59 -9.37 19.94
CA LYS A 209 8.37 -8.25 19.37
C LYS A 209 9.46 -7.74 20.33
N VAL A 210 9.19 -7.68 21.63
CA VAL A 210 10.21 -7.31 22.64
C VAL A 210 11.34 -8.35 22.67
N GLN A 211 11.02 -9.65 22.59
CA GLN A 211 12.02 -10.71 22.51
C GLN A 211 12.82 -10.67 21.21
N LEU A 212 12.17 -10.34 20.09
CA LEU A 212 12.82 -10.14 18.79
C LEU A 212 13.83 -8.99 18.82
N LEU A 213 13.48 -7.88 19.50
CA LEU A 213 14.39 -6.76 19.71
C LEU A 213 15.63 -7.15 20.50
N GLU A 214 15.46 -7.91 21.59
CA GLU A 214 16.59 -8.41 22.38
C GLU A 214 17.46 -9.36 21.56
N LYS A 215 16.86 -10.24 20.75
CA LYS A 215 17.59 -11.10 19.81
C LYS A 215 18.44 -10.27 18.85
N TYR A 216 17.87 -9.25 18.18
CA TYR A 216 18.63 -8.42 17.24
C TYR A 216 19.77 -7.66 17.93
N ARG A 217 19.53 -7.16 19.15
CA ARG A 217 20.57 -6.54 19.96
C ARG A 217 21.71 -7.51 20.27
N ARG A 218 21.40 -8.75 20.66
CA ARG A 218 22.41 -9.81 20.90
C ARG A 218 23.21 -10.17 19.65
N CYS A 219 22.57 -10.14 18.48
CA CYS A 219 23.22 -10.39 17.19
C CYS A 219 24.15 -9.24 16.74
N GLY A 220 24.08 -8.07 17.40
CA GLY A 220 24.95 -6.93 17.12
C GLY A 220 24.35 -5.88 16.18
N PHE A 221 23.04 -5.90 15.92
CA PHE A 221 22.38 -4.81 15.20
C PHE A 221 22.45 -3.53 16.04
N SER A 222 22.91 -2.44 15.43
CA SER A 222 23.15 -1.17 16.13
C SER A 222 21.85 -0.47 16.57
N LYS A 223 20.86 -0.46 15.68
CA LYS A 223 19.57 0.21 15.81
C LYS A 223 18.51 -0.58 15.04
N VAL A 224 17.26 -0.35 15.39
CA VAL A 224 16.10 -0.93 14.73
C VAL A 224 15.07 0.16 14.42
N TRP A 225 14.24 -0.10 13.42
CA TRP A 225 13.08 0.71 13.09
C TRP A 225 11.80 -0.11 13.28
N PHE A 226 10.68 0.57 13.46
CA PHE A 226 9.36 -0.06 13.36
C PHE A 226 8.65 0.37 12.08
N ALA A 227 7.75 -0.47 11.60
CA ALA A 227 6.80 -0.11 10.57
C ALA A 227 5.39 -0.59 10.95
N SER A 228 4.49 0.38 11.03
CA SER A 228 3.05 0.19 11.16
C SER A 228 2.38 0.57 9.84
N ALA A 229 1.07 0.39 9.71
CA ALA A 229 0.32 0.80 8.53
C ALA A 229 -0.82 1.77 8.89
N PHE A 230 -1.14 2.70 7.98
CA PHE A 230 -2.32 3.57 8.07
C PHE A 230 -3.37 3.28 6.98
N LYS A 231 -3.00 2.54 5.94
CA LYS A 231 -3.87 2.00 4.89
C LYS A 231 -3.22 0.81 4.21
N GLY A 232 -3.98 0.06 3.42
CA GLY A 232 -3.52 -1.22 2.91
C GLY A 232 -3.33 -2.22 4.06
N ALA A 233 -2.79 -3.39 3.76
CA ALA A 233 -2.56 -4.47 4.73
C ALA A 233 -3.83 -5.05 5.43
N THR A 234 -5.03 -4.51 5.18
CA THR A 234 -6.30 -5.04 5.70
C THR A 234 -7.12 -5.80 4.65
N GLY A 235 -6.81 -5.62 3.36
CA GLY A 235 -7.44 -6.35 2.26
C GLY A 235 -6.90 -5.96 0.89
N VAL A 236 -6.77 -6.94 -0.01
CA VAL A 236 -6.16 -6.77 -1.34
C VAL A 236 -6.94 -5.84 -2.28
N ASN A 237 -8.25 -5.75 -2.12
CA ASN A 237 -9.16 -4.95 -2.95
C ASN A 237 -10.06 -4.04 -2.10
N GLN A 238 -9.59 -3.66 -0.91
CA GLN A 238 -10.35 -2.84 0.01
C GLN A 238 -10.45 -1.40 -0.51
N SER A 239 -11.64 -0.80 -0.49
CA SER A 239 -11.86 0.57 -1.01
C SER A 239 -12.00 1.64 0.07
N LEU A 240 -12.35 1.25 1.31
CA LEU A 240 -12.51 2.14 2.46
C LEU A 240 -11.58 1.72 3.59
N THR A 241 -10.98 2.67 4.29
CA THR A 241 -9.98 2.40 5.32
C THR A 241 -10.61 2.07 6.66
N LEU A 242 -10.11 1.02 7.33
CA LEU A 242 -10.52 0.64 8.69
C LEU A 242 -9.69 1.39 9.75
N ILE A 243 -10.09 2.62 10.08
CA ILE A 243 -9.33 3.49 11.00
C ILE A 243 -9.06 2.79 12.35
N GLY A 244 -10.08 2.13 12.94
CA GLY A 244 -9.94 1.43 14.22
C GLY A 244 -8.95 0.27 14.19
N HIS A 245 -8.75 -0.39 13.04
CA HIS A 245 -7.71 -1.41 12.88
C HIS A 245 -6.33 -0.79 13.00
N HIS A 246 -6.06 0.24 12.20
CA HIS A 246 -4.76 0.91 12.19
C HIS A 246 -4.48 1.62 13.52
N LEU A 247 -5.50 2.19 14.18
CA LEU A 247 -5.36 2.77 15.51
C LEU A 247 -4.88 1.72 16.53
N ARG A 248 -5.52 0.55 16.58
CA ARG A 248 -5.10 -0.52 17.49
C ARG A 248 -3.67 -0.96 17.23
N ASN A 249 -3.29 -1.11 15.96
CA ASN A 249 -1.90 -1.41 15.58
C ASN A 249 -0.90 -0.35 16.13
N GLN A 250 -1.22 0.95 16.06
CA GLN A 250 -0.35 1.98 16.66
C GLN A 250 -0.25 1.87 18.18
N LEU A 251 -1.36 1.55 18.86
CA LEU A 251 -1.38 1.41 20.32
C LEU A 251 -0.50 0.25 20.77
N GLU A 252 -0.51 -0.87 20.06
CA GLU A 252 0.37 -2.00 20.38
C GLU A 252 1.84 -1.68 20.07
N TRP A 253 2.16 -0.98 18.98
CA TRP A 253 3.52 -0.51 18.71
C TRP A 253 4.04 0.43 19.79
N LEU A 254 3.18 1.28 20.39
CA LEU A 254 3.54 2.08 21.55
C LEU A 254 3.85 1.21 22.78
N GLN A 255 3.16 0.10 22.99
CA GLN A 255 3.48 -0.85 24.05
C GLN A 255 4.85 -1.50 23.83
N VAL A 256 5.15 -1.96 22.60
CA VAL A 256 6.47 -2.49 22.24
C VAL A 256 7.56 -1.45 22.48
N ALA A 257 7.37 -0.22 22.01
CA ALA A 257 8.32 0.88 22.19
C ALA A 257 8.58 1.18 23.68
N SER A 258 7.53 1.19 24.51
CA SER A 258 7.64 1.48 25.96
C SER A 258 8.44 0.43 26.73
N ARG A 259 8.50 -0.80 26.22
CA ARG A 259 9.24 -1.93 26.80
C ARG A 259 10.60 -2.17 26.14
N SER A 260 10.90 -1.41 25.08
CA SER A 260 12.15 -1.54 24.35
C SER A 260 13.31 -0.91 25.13
N PRO A 261 14.53 -1.49 25.07
CA PRO A 261 15.70 -0.87 25.67
C PRO A 261 15.95 0.53 25.13
N GLY A 262 16.22 1.48 26.03
CA GLY A 262 16.49 2.86 25.66
C GLY A 262 17.62 2.99 24.64
N GLY A 263 17.37 3.74 23.56
CA GLY A 263 18.35 4.01 22.51
C GLY A 263 18.43 2.98 21.39
N ALA A 264 17.74 1.84 21.47
CA ALA A 264 17.73 0.82 20.42
C ALA A 264 16.85 1.19 19.21
N LEU A 265 15.74 1.89 19.46
CA LEU A 265 14.78 2.33 18.44
C LEU A 265 15.23 3.64 17.78
N GLU A 266 15.30 3.65 16.46
CA GLU A 266 15.63 4.84 15.66
C GLU A 266 14.37 5.63 15.26
N GLY A 267 13.28 4.92 14.92
CA GLY A 267 12.01 5.55 14.58
C GLY A 267 10.94 4.56 14.15
N ILE A 268 9.79 5.08 13.73
CA ILE A 268 8.67 4.32 13.18
C ILE A 268 8.21 4.93 11.85
N ALA A 269 8.01 4.09 10.83
CA ALA A 269 7.38 4.46 9.57
C ALA A 269 5.91 4.01 9.57
N LEU A 270 5.02 4.83 9.04
CA LEU A 270 3.61 4.48 8.83
C LEU A 270 3.42 4.24 7.34
N THR A 271 3.36 2.97 6.95
CA THR A 271 3.24 2.56 5.56
C THR A 271 1.81 2.72 5.06
N GLY A 272 1.71 3.04 3.77
CA GLY A 272 0.44 3.21 3.08
C GLY A 272 0.45 2.48 1.76
N TRP A 273 0.49 1.15 1.84
CA TRP A 273 0.57 0.25 0.68
C TRP A 273 -0.58 0.48 -0.27
N GLN A 274 -0.30 0.52 -1.57
CA GLN A 274 -1.30 0.77 -2.61
C GLN A 274 -1.70 -0.50 -3.38
N ARG A 275 -0.83 -1.52 -3.32
CA ARG A 275 -0.96 -2.84 -3.92
C ARG A 275 -0.27 -3.86 -2.99
N TYR A 276 -0.64 -5.13 -3.10
CA TYR A 276 0.02 -6.22 -2.37
C TYR A 276 1.19 -6.81 -3.15
N ASP A 277 1.11 -6.74 -4.47
CA ASP A 277 2.20 -6.99 -5.41
C ASP A 277 1.98 -6.14 -6.68
N HIS A 278 2.96 -6.11 -7.58
CA HIS A 278 2.93 -5.34 -8.82
C HIS A 278 1.72 -5.63 -9.73
N PHE A 279 1.14 -6.82 -9.65
CA PHE A 279 0.03 -7.28 -10.49
C PHE A 279 -1.34 -7.18 -9.83
N SER A 280 -1.39 -7.04 -8.50
CA SER A 280 -2.63 -6.88 -7.75
C SER A 280 -3.31 -5.54 -8.03
N VAL A 281 -4.63 -5.47 -7.83
CA VAL A 281 -5.44 -4.25 -8.01
C VAL A 281 -5.15 -3.19 -6.95
N LEU A 282 -5.59 -1.95 -7.19
CA LEU A 282 -5.54 -0.89 -6.18
C LEU A 282 -6.39 -1.23 -4.95
N CYS A 283 -5.79 -1.12 -3.76
CA CYS A 283 -6.51 -1.02 -2.50
C CYS A 283 -6.83 0.45 -2.15
N GLU A 284 -7.01 0.78 -0.86
CA GLU A 284 -7.54 2.08 -0.45
C GLU A 284 -6.70 3.23 -1.00
N LEU A 285 -7.39 4.18 -1.64
CA LEU A 285 -6.76 5.36 -2.21
C LEU A 285 -6.25 6.27 -1.09
N LEU A 286 -5.11 6.93 -1.30
CA LEU A 286 -4.53 7.85 -0.32
C LEU A 286 -5.53 8.90 0.23
N PRO A 287 -6.35 9.60 -0.59
CA PRO A 287 -7.34 10.55 -0.10
C PRO A 287 -8.34 9.95 0.90
N VAL A 288 -8.75 8.69 0.67
CA VAL A 288 -9.70 7.96 1.53
C VAL A 288 -9.05 7.62 2.88
N ALA A 289 -7.74 7.40 2.87
CA ALA A 289 -6.96 7.02 4.05
C ALA A 289 -6.41 8.19 4.88
N ILE A 290 -6.53 9.45 4.45
CA ILE A 290 -5.98 10.60 5.19
C ILE A 290 -6.51 10.68 6.64
N PRO A 291 -7.81 10.45 6.92
CA PRO A 291 -8.29 10.40 8.31
C PRO A 291 -7.58 9.33 9.16
N SER A 292 -7.34 8.14 8.59
CA SER A 292 -6.58 7.08 9.24
C SER A 292 -5.14 7.51 9.55
N LEU A 293 -4.45 8.08 8.55
CA LEU A 293 -3.10 8.62 8.72
C LEU A 293 -3.03 9.67 9.83
N ALA A 294 -4.01 10.57 9.88
CA ALA A 294 -4.08 11.63 10.88
C ALA A 294 -4.26 11.07 12.30
N VAL A 295 -5.16 10.09 12.47
CA VAL A 295 -5.36 9.38 13.73
C VAL A 295 -4.08 8.67 14.15
N CYS A 296 -3.43 7.94 13.25
CA CYS A 296 -2.22 7.19 13.55
C CYS A 296 -1.07 8.12 13.96
N LEU A 297 -0.79 9.18 13.20
CA LEU A 297 0.27 10.15 13.51
C LEU A 297 0.01 10.86 14.84
N GLN A 298 -1.21 11.33 15.09
CA GLN A 298 -1.53 12.01 16.36
C GLN A 298 -1.49 11.05 17.55
N THR A 299 -1.89 9.80 17.37
CA THR A 299 -1.78 8.78 18.42
C THR A 299 -0.33 8.57 18.82
N LEU A 300 0.56 8.36 17.85
CA LEU A 300 1.99 8.17 18.13
C LEU A 300 2.62 9.42 18.75
N LYS A 301 2.33 10.60 18.19
CA LYS A 301 2.85 11.89 18.70
C LYS A 301 2.49 12.15 20.15
N ASN A 302 1.30 11.72 20.58
CA ASN A 302 0.80 11.94 21.94
C ASN A 302 1.00 10.72 22.87
N GLY A 303 1.62 9.63 22.39
CA GLY A 303 1.85 8.42 23.17
C GLY A 303 0.57 7.64 23.51
N GLY A 304 -0.51 7.84 22.74
CA GLY A 304 -1.80 7.19 22.97
C GLY A 304 -2.96 7.95 22.31
N TYR A 305 -4.14 7.35 22.34
CA TYR A 305 -5.37 7.93 21.78
C TYR A 305 -6.30 8.38 22.89
N SER A 306 -6.91 9.56 22.72
CA SER A 306 -7.83 10.17 23.68
C SER A 306 -8.79 11.11 22.95
N GLU A 307 -9.82 11.60 23.64
CA GLU A 307 -10.77 12.56 23.05
C GLU A 307 -10.08 13.83 22.56
N LYS A 308 -9.06 14.31 23.29
CA LYS A 308 -8.25 15.45 22.86
C LYS A 308 -7.49 15.17 21.55
N VAL A 309 -7.03 13.94 21.36
CA VAL A 309 -6.37 13.53 20.10
C VAL A 309 -7.39 13.52 18.97
N LYS A 310 -8.59 12.99 19.21
CA LYS A 310 -9.71 13.03 18.25
C LYS A 310 -10.06 14.47 17.85
N GLU A 311 -10.31 15.35 18.81
CA GLU A 311 -10.62 16.76 18.58
C GLU A 311 -9.52 17.47 17.77
N ASN A 312 -8.24 17.17 18.05
CA ASN A 312 -7.14 17.73 17.27
C ASN A 312 -7.14 17.26 15.81
N VAL A 313 -7.42 15.97 15.58
CA VAL A 313 -7.54 15.43 14.23
C VAL A 313 -8.70 16.08 13.48
N GLU A 314 -9.87 16.18 14.12
CA GLU A 314 -11.06 16.84 13.56
C GLU A 314 -10.75 18.29 13.16
N ASN A 315 -10.08 19.05 14.02
CA ASN A 315 -9.67 20.42 13.73
C ASN A 315 -8.67 20.51 12.57
N LEU A 316 -7.67 19.62 12.52
CA LEU A 316 -6.66 19.63 11.46
C LEU A 316 -7.21 19.19 10.09
N LEU A 317 -8.20 18.30 10.08
CA LEU A 317 -8.88 17.85 8.87
C LEU A 317 -10.09 18.72 8.50
N GLY A 318 -10.52 19.61 9.40
CA GLY A 318 -11.77 20.37 9.28
C GLY A 318 -12.98 19.47 9.17
N MET A 319 -13.02 18.37 9.93
CA MET A 319 -14.13 17.42 10.00
C MET A 319 -14.96 17.70 11.25
N SER A 320 -16.29 17.59 11.16
CA SER A 320 -17.18 17.83 12.30
C SER A 320 -17.36 16.62 13.22
N ASN A 321 -17.07 15.41 12.73
CA ASN A 321 -17.09 14.18 13.53
C ASN A 321 -16.23 13.11 12.86
N LEU A 322 -15.25 12.61 13.61
CA LEU A 322 -14.42 11.47 13.24
C LEU A 322 -14.90 10.20 13.95
N GLU A 323 -15.40 9.25 13.17
CA GLU A 323 -15.69 7.90 13.66
C GLU A 323 -14.51 6.98 13.36
N VAL A 324 -14.07 6.25 14.38
CA VAL A 324 -12.91 5.35 14.26
C VAL A 324 -13.33 3.89 14.10
N ASP A 325 -14.45 3.50 14.70
CA ASP A 325 -14.93 2.11 14.71
C ASP A 325 -15.86 1.76 13.55
N THR A 326 -16.13 2.72 12.66
CA THR A 326 -17.00 2.50 11.49
C THR A 326 -16.37 3.07 10.23
N PHE A 327 -16.81 2.60 9.07
CA PHE A 327 -16.52 3.23 7.79
C PHE A 327 -17.29 4.56 7.61
N MET A 328 -18.14 4.93 8.56
CA MET A 328 -19.05 6.06 8.43
C MET A 328 -18.38 7.33 8.96
N SER A 329 -17.98 8.23 8.07
CA SER A 329 -18.00 9.64 8.42
C SER A 329 -18.77 10.37 7.33
N THR A 330 -19.99 10.77 7.66
CA THR A 330 -20.79 11.68 6.84
C THR A 330 -20.26 13.11 6.91
N SER A 331 -19.16 13.36 7.64
CA SER A 331 -18.62 14.70 7.81
C SER A 331 -17.74 15.10 6.62
N LEU A 332 -18.04 16.27 6.06
CA LEU A 332 -17.23 16.91 5.04
C LEU A 332 -15.96 17.44 5.70
N GLY A 333 -14.80 16.92 5.30
CA GLY A 333 -13.50 17.47 5.66
C GLY A 333 -13.06 18.59 4.70
N THR A 334 -12.06 19.36 5.11
CA THR A 334 -11.44 20.44 4.29
C THR A 334 -10.01 20.12 3.84
N PHE A 335 -9.51 18.93 4.15
CA PHE A 335 -8.18 18.47 3.75
C PHE A 335 -8.09 18.13 2.25
N PRO A 336 -6.89 18.19 1.63
CA PRO A 336 -6.71 17.83 0.23
C PRO A 336 -7.18 16.39 -0.06
N GLY A 337 -8.18 16.24 -0.93
CA GLY A 337 -8.76 14.94 -1.27
C GLY A 337 -10.02 14.56 -0.48
N SER A 338 -10.53 15.42 0.41
CA SER A 338 -11.76 15.16 1.18
C SER A 338 -12.98 14.89 0.28
N HIS A 339 -13.08 15.55 -0.87
CA HIS A 339 -14.15 15.31 -1.83
C HIS A 339 -14.13 13.88 -2.40
N ILE A 340 -12.94 13.34 -2.69
CA ILE A 340 -12.78 11.94 -3.13
C ILE A 340 -13.22 10.99 -2.02
N LEU A 341 -12.84 11.25 -0.76
CA LEU A 341 -13.32 10.45 0.37
C LEU A 341 -14.86 10.42 0.44
N THR A 342 -15.52 11.57 0.29
CA THR A 342 -16.99 11.65 0.30
C THR A 342 -17.61 10.81 -0.81
N LEU A 343 -17.14 10.96 -2.05
CA LEU A 343 -17.70 10.28 -3.21
C LEU A 343 -17.40 8.77 -3.20
N VAL A 344 -16.20 8.36 -2.76
CA VAL A 344 -15.86 6.94 -2.60
C VAL A 344 -16.72 6.30 -1.51
N THR A 345 -16.96 7.00 -0.39
CA THR A 345 -17.89 6.54 0.66
C THR A 345 -19.32 6.39 0.11
N GLU A 346 -19.79 7.37 -0.67
CA GLU A 346 -21.11 7.32 -1.34
C GLU A 346 -21.25 6.08 -2.22
N VAL A 347 -20.26 5.81 -3.09
CA VAL A 347 -20.23 4.63 -3.95
C VAL A 347 -20.15 3.34 -3.13
N SER A 348 -19.10 3.19 -2.32
CA SER A 348 -18.75 1.90 -1.73
C SER A 348 -19.69 1.48 -0.61
N PHE A 349 -20.26 2.43 0.14
CA PHE A 349 -21.09 2.12 1.30
C PHE A 349 -22.58 2.25 1.02
N TYR A 350 -23.01 3.32 0.33
CA TYR A 350 -24.44 3.60 0.17
C TYR A 350 -25.00 3.07 -1.16
N LEU A 351 -24.38 3.42 -2.29
CA LEU A 351 -24.90 3.11 -3.60
C LEU A 351 -24.80 1.61 -3.95
N LYS A 352 -23.66 0.97 -3.66
CA LYS A 352 -23.51 -0.49 -3.83
C LYS A 352 -24.56 -1.26 -3.02
N SER A 353 -24.69 -0.94 -1.73
CA SER A 353 -25.68 -1.56 -0.85
C SER A 353 -27.11 -1.38 -1.35
N SER A 354 -27.42 -0.20 -1.90
CA SER A 354 -28.74 0.10 -2.47
C SER A 354 -29.04 -0.73 -3.73
N VAL A 355 -28.02 -0.98 -4.56
CA VAL A 355 -28.14 -1.87 -5.72
C VAL A 355 -28.38 -3.30 -5.26
N ASP A 356 -27.61 -3.81 -4.30
CA ASP A 356 -27.81 -5.15 -3.77
C ASP A 356 -29.18 -5.31 -3.11
N GLU A 357 -29.65 -4.30 -2.39
CA GLU A 357 -31.00 -4.29 -1.82
C GLU A 357 -32.09 -4.35 -2.90
N LEU A 358 -31.96 -3.55 -3.96
CA LEU A 358 -32.90 -3.55 -5.07
C LEU A 358 -32.87 -4.88 -5.85
N LEU A 359 -31.69 -5.42 -6.15
CA LEU A 359 -31.56 -6.56 -7.06
C LEU A 359 -31.74 -7.90 -6.36
N GLU A 360 -31.26 -8.04 -5.12
CA GLU A 360 -31.21 -9.32 -4.42
C GLU A 360 -32.24 -9.43 -3.29
N ARG A 361 -32.75 -8.31 -2.76
CA ARG A 361 -33.65 -8.31 -1.59
C ARG A 361 -35.05 -7.77 -1.90
N ASN A 362 -35.21 -7.00 -2.97
CA ASN A 362 -36.53 -6.53 -3.37
C ASN A 362 -37.36 -7.71 -3.91
N ARG A 363 -38.44 -8.06 -3.21
CA ARG A 363 -39.33 -9.17 -3.58
C ARG A 363 -39.94 -9.04 -4.97
N TYR A 364 -40.14 -7.82 -5.46
CA TYR A 364 -40.73 -7.56 -6.76
C TYR A 364 -39.74 -7.90 -7.88
N VAL A 365 -38.49 -7.48 -7.71
CA VAL A 365 -37.40 -7.81 -8.63
C VAL A 365 -37.10 -9.31 -8.59
N THR A 366 -36.90 -9.88 -7.41
CA THR A 366 -36.52 -11.30 -7.28
C THR A 366 -37.66 -12.29 -7.59
N GLY A 367 -38.92 -11.91 -7.33
CA GLY A 367 -40.07 -12.79 -7.54
C GLY A 367 -40.76 -12.63 -8.90
N TRP A 368 -40.90 -11.39 -9.39
CA TRP A 368 -41.72 -11.06 -10.57
C TRP A 368 -40.91 -10.42 -11.72
N PHE A 369 -39.64 -10.14 -11.50
CA PHE A 369 -38.71 -9.67 -12.54
C PHE A 369 -37.34 -10.37 -12.47
N SER A 370 -37.38 -11.65 -12.08
CA SER A 370 -36.20 -12.48 -11.90
C SER A 370 -35.47 -12.75 -13.23
N PRO A 371 -34.26 -13.35 -13.24
CA PRO A 371 -33.58 -13.73 -14.47
C PRO A 371 -34.44 -14.56 -15.45
N TYR A 372 -35.39 -15.36 -14.94
CA TYR A 372 -36.33 -16.13 -15.76
C TYR A 372 -37.27 -15.23 -16.59
N HIS A 373 -37.75 -14.16 -15.95
CA HIS A 373 -38.69 -13.19 -16.50
C HIS A 373 -38.01 -12.27 -17.51
N ARG A 374 -36.85 -11.70 -17.12
CA ARG A 374 -36.02 -10.82 -17.95
C ARG A 374 -35.63 -11.47 -19.27
N LYS A 375 -35.13 -12.71 -19.23
CA LYS A 375 -34.79 -13.49 -20.43
C LYS A 375 -35.96 -13.69 -21.40
N ARG A 376 -37.20 -13.68 -20.90
CA ARG A 376 -38.42 -13.87 -21.71
C ARG A 376 -39.14 -12.56 -22.01
N LYS A 377 -38.62 -11.42 -21.55
CA LYS A 377 -39.24 -10.10 -21.68
C LYS A 377 -40.69 -10.09 -21.15
N ILE A 378 -40.90 -10.75 -20.00
CA ILE A 378 -42.21 -10.81 -19.34
C ILE A 378 -42.15 -10.06 -18.00
N ILE A 379 -43.16 -9.24 -17.74
CA ILE A 379 -43.36 -8.62 -16.43
C ILE A 379 -44.85 -8.42 -16.16
N HIS A 380 -45.29 -8.51 -14.91
CA HIS A 380 -46.69 -8.18 -14.60
C HIS A 380 -46.85 -6.65 -14.52
N PRO A 381 -47.78 -6.00 -15.25
CA PRO A 381 -47.84 -4.53 -15.33
C PRO A 381 -47.93 -3.81 -13.98
N ILE A 382 -48.73 -4.34 -13.03
CA ILE A 382 -48.83 -3.80 -11.66
C ILE A 382 -47.47 -3.77 -10.94
N ILE A 383 -46.60 -4.75 -11.21
CA ILE A 383 -45.31 -4.88 -10.53
C ILE A 383 -44.33 -3.79 -10.94
N ILE A 384 -44.43 -3.27 -12.17
CA ILE A 384 -43.59 -2.17 -12.67
C ILE A 384 -43.61 -0.99 -11.69
N HIS A 385 -44.81 -0.58 -11.25
CA HIS A 385 -45.01 0.56 -10.36
C HIS A 385 -44.38 0.39 -8.97
N HIS A 386 -44.04 -0.83 -8.56
CA HIS A 386 -43.48 -1.12 -7.24
C HIS A 386 -41.96 -0.96 -7.16
N PHE A 387 -41.23 -0.95 -8.27
CA PHE A 387 -39.76 -0.84 -8.23
C PHE A 387 -39.14 0.01 -9.35
N GLN A 388 -39.84 0.28 -10.46
CA GLN A 388 -39.30 1.09 -11.55
C GLN A 388 -38.86 2.49 -11.07
N PRO A 389 -39.66 3.25 -10.27
CA PRO A 389 -39.23 4.57 -9.83
C PRO A 389 -37.94 4.52 -9.01
N ASP A 390 -37.80 3.50 -8.15
CA ASP A 390 -36.62 3.31 -7.31
C ASP A 390 -35.40 2.92 -8.15
N ALA A 391 -35.57 2.01 -9.12
CA ALA A 391 -34.51 1.59 -10.03
C ALA A 391 -33.99 2.76 -10.89
N VAL A 392 -34.89 3.53 -11.50
CA VAL A 392 -34.53 4.70 -12.32
C VAL A 392 -33.91 5.81 -11.47
N SER A 393 -34.47 6.08 -10.28
CA SER A 393 -33.93 7.06 -9.34
C SER A 393 -32.53 6.68 -8.88
N LEU A 394 -32.32 5.41 -8.53
CA LEU A 394 -31.00 4.89 -8.14
C LEU A 394 -29.99 5.01 -9.29
N LEU A 395 -30.40 4.68 -10.51
CA LEU A 395 -29.54 4.82 -11.70
C LEU A 395 -29.16 6.28 -11.96
N CYS A 396 -30.12 7.21 -11.84
CA CYS A 396 -29.84 8.65 -11.95
C CYS A 396 -28.83 9.13 -10.88
N LYS A 397 -28.97 8.67 -9.64
CA LYS A 397 -28.03 8.99 -8.56
C LYS A 397 -26.62 8.45 -8.84
N TRP A 398 -26.51 7.21 -9.30
CA TRP A 398 -25.23 6.62 -9.71
C TRP A 398 -24.55 7.45 -10.81
N ASN A 399 -25.28 7.84 -11.85
CA ASN A 399 -24.72 8.62 -12.96
C ASN A 399 -24.23 10.01 -12.51
N ALA A 400 -24.94 10.65 -11.58
CA ALA A 400 -24.50 11.92 -11.00
C ALA A 400 -23.20 11.77 -10.19
N VAL A 401 -23.14 10.78 -9.30
CA VAL A 401 -21.95 10.52 -8.47
C VAL A 401 -20.76 10.08 -9.33
N LEU A 402 -20.99 9.29 -10.38
CA LEU A 402 -19.95 8.82 -11.29
C LEU A 402 -19.22 9.99 -11.97
N HIS A 403 -19.99 10.95 -12.50
CA HIS A 403 -19.43 12.13 -13.17
C HIS A 403 -18.55 12.94 -12.21
N ASP A 404 -19.05 13.22 -11.01
CA ASP A 404 -18.33 14.01 -10.02
C ASP A 404 -17.11 13.27 -9.48
N LEU A 405 -17.22 11.95 -9.29
CA LEU A 405 -16.11 11.11 -8.82
C LEU A 405 -14.99 11.05 -9.84
N GLN A 406 -15.31 10.84 -11.12
CA GLN A 406 -14.31 10.84 -12.17
C GLN A 406 -13.58 12.19 -12.24
N ALA A 407 -14.33 13.29 -12.25
CA ALA A 407 -13.76 14.63 -12.29
C ALA A 407 -12.88 14.93 -11.05
N ALA A 408 -13.25 14.43 -9.87
CA ALA A 408 -12.46 14.58 -8.66
C ALA A 408 -11.18 13.73 -8.69
N MET A 409 -11.26 12.49 -9.15
CA MET A 409 -10.13 11.57 -9.22
C MET A 409 -9.11 12.00 -10.28
N GLU A 410 -9.54 12.48 -11.44
CA GLU A 410 -8.66 12.96 -12.51
C GLU A 410 -7.80 14.19 -12.11
N GLN A 411 -8.19 14.92 -11.05
CA GLN A 411 -7.38 16.00 -10.50
C GLN A 411 -6.19 15.51 -9.65
N VAL A 412 -6.22 14.26 -9.21
CA VAL A 412 -5.27 13.70 -8.24
C VAL A 412 -4.48 12.51 -8.81
N PHE A 413 -5.12 11.72 -9.67
CA PHE A 413 -4.60 10.46 -10.18
C PHE A 413 -4.43 10.49 -11.70
N HIS A 414 -3.48 9.70 -12.18
CA HIS A 414 -3.35 9.44 -13.61
C HIS A 414 -4.56 8.64 -14.11
N ARG A 415 -4.92 8.86 -15.37
CA ARG A 415 -6.07 8.26 -16.02
C ARG A 415 -6.16 6.74 -15.84
N CYS A 416 -5.04 6.01 -15.95
CA CYS A 416 -5.04 4.55 -15.78
C CYS A 416 -5.45 4.10 -14.37
N ALA A 417 -5.07 4.84 -13.32
CA ALA A 417 -5.48 4.55 -11.95
C ALA A 417 -6.97 4.88 -11.72
N VAL A 418 -7.50 5.91 -12.41
CA VAL A 418 -8.93 6.21 -12.40
C VAL A 418 -9.72 5.11 -13.10
N GLU A 419 -9.30 4.73 -14.31
CA GLU A 419 -9.93 3.65 -15.09
C GLU A 419 -9.96 2.34 -14.31
N GLU A 420 -8.81 1.88 -13.79
CA GLU A 420 -8.73 0.66 -12.98
C GLU A 420 -9.66 0.72 -11.76
N TRP A 421 -9.64 1.82 -11.00
CA TRP A 421 -10.46 1.92 -9.80
C TRP A 421 -11.96 1.89 -10.14
N MET A 422 -12.37 2.54 -11.24
CA MET A 422 -13.76 2.54 -11.73
C MET A 422 -14.20 1.15 -12.20
N GLU A 423 -13.33 0.43 -12.90
CA GLU A 423 -13.58 -0.95 -13.36
C GLU A 423 -13.77 -1.92 -12.20
N GLU A 424 -12.98 -1.79 -11.13
CA GLU A 424 -13.09 -2.66 -9.97
C GLU A 424 -14.24 -2.27 -9.04
N ASN A 425 -14.47 -0.97 -8.84
CA ASN A 425 -15.32 -0.49 -7.75
C ASN A 425 -16.65 0.12 -8.20
N VAL A 426 -16.86 0.46 -9.46
CA VAL A 426 -18.08 1.17 -9.89
C VAL A 426 -18.85 0.36 -10.92
N TYR A 427 -18.21 0.03 -12.04
CA TYR A 427 -18.88 -0.59 -13.18
C TYR A 427 -19.58 -1.92 -12.86
N PRO A 428 -19.07 -2.82 -11.99
CA PRO A 428 -19.75 -4.08 -11.71
C PRO A 428 -21.15 -3.93 -11.12
N SER A 429 -21.37 -2.95 -10.24
CA SER A 429 -22.69 -2.66 -9.65
C SER A 429 -23.54 -1.83 -10.60
N LEU A 430 -22.95 -0.82 -11.25
CA LEU A 430 -23.66 0.06 -12.17
C LEU A 430 -24.21 -0.70 -13.39
N GLN A 431 -23.41 -1.59 -13.98
CA GLN A 431 -23.84 -2.39 -15.14
C GLN A 431 -24.99 -3.34 -14.78
N LYS A 432 -24.98 -3.95 -13.59
CA LYS A 432 -26.09 -4.79 -13.12
C LYS A 432 -27.39 -3.99 -12.99
N LEU A 433 -27.30 -2.79 -12.42
CA LEU A 433 -28.45 -1.89 -12.29
C LEU A 433 -28.96 -1.46 -13.67
N GLN A 434 -28.07 -1.02 -14.55
CA GLN A 434 -28.40 -0.60 -15.92
C GLN A 434 -29.09 -1.74 -16.67
N GLN A 435 -28.54 -2.96 -16.63
CA GLN A 435 -29.13 -4.12 -17.29
C GLN A 435 -30.56 -4.39 -16.81
N VAL A 436 -30.85 -4.22 -15.52
CA VAL A 436 -32.21 -4.44 -14.99
C VAL A 436 -33.18 -3.36 -15.44
N VAL A 437 -32.73 -2.12 -15.58
CA VAL A 437 -33.53 -1.04 -16.16
C VAL A 437 -33.77 -1.28 -17.65
N ASP A 438 -32.74 -1.67 -18.40
CA ASP A 438 -32.86 -1.97 -19.84
C ASP A 438 -33.79 -3.17 -20.08
N ASP A 439 -33.60 -4.26 -19.32
CA ASP A 439 -34.48 -5.45 -19.38
C ASP A 439 -35.95 -5.06 -19.11
N LEU A 440 -36.17 -4.10 -18.20
CA LEU A 440 -37.51 -3.66 -17.82
C LEU A 440 -38.16 -2.88 -18.96
N ASP A 441 -37.43 -1.95 -19.56
CA ASP A 441 -37.91 -1.19 -20.72
C ASP A 441 -38.23 -2.13 -21.89
N GLU A 442 -37.36 -3.10 -22.18
CA GLU A 442 -37.63 -4.13 -23.21
C GLU A 442 -38.87 -4.98 -22.90
N ALA A 443 -39.10 -5.34 -21.63
CA ALA A 443 -40.26 -6.12 -21.22
C ALA A 443 -41.57 -5.31 -21.32
N ILE A 444 -41.50 -4.00 -21.08
CA ILE A 444 -42.64 -3.08 -21.26
C ILE A 444 -42.95 -2.93 -22.75
N GLU A 445 -41.93 -2.75 -23.59
CA GLU A 445 -42.09 -2.66 -25.04
C GLU A 445 -42.68 -3.93 -25.65
N ALA A 446 -42.27 -5.12 -25.18
CA ALA A 446 -42.77 -6.40 -25.67
C ALA A 446 -44.25 -6.68 -25.32
N GLN A 447 -44.86 -5.89 -24.42
CA GLN A 447 -46.26 -6.02 -24.00
C GLN A 447 -47.21 -5.01 -24.65
N ASN A 448 -46.65 -3.98 -25.29
CA ASN A 448 -47.37 -3.02 -26.12
C ASN A 448 -47.41 -3.49 -27.57
#